data_AF-A0A956IYI4-F1
#
_entry.id   AF-A0A956IYI4-F1
#
_cell.length_a   1.000
_cell.length_b   1.000
_cell.length_c   1.000
_cell.angle_alpha   90.00
_cell.angle_beta   90.00
_cell.angle_gamma   90.00
#
_symmetry.space_group_name_H-M   'P 1'
#
loop_
_entity.id
_entity.type
_entity.pdbx_description
1 polymer ?
#
loop_
_entity_poly.entity_id
_entity_poly.type
_entity_poly.pdbx_seq_one_letter_code
_entity_poly.pdbx_strand_id
1 'polypeptide(L)'
;MGDLTVRVVEDLGSVNAAAWDALDHGPSPFTEHGFLRALERSGSVGAEAGWQPVYVLVEAPAGPGAAAGGEGASAQADPRRLVGAVAAYIKPHSYGEYIFDWSWARGARQAGIR
;
A
#
# COMPACT_ATOMS: atom_id res chain seq x y z
N MET A 1 -3.76 22.85 -13.97
CA MET A 1 -3.57 21.69 -13.06
C MET A 1 -3.68 20.46 -13.94
N GLY A 2 -2.64 19.62 -14.01
CA GLY A 2 -2.66 18.44 -14.87
C GLY A 2 -3.73 17.45 -14.40
N ASP A 3 -4.24 16.62 -15.32
CA ASP A 3 -5.14 15.52 -14.97
C ASP A 3 -4.40 14.54 -14.04
N LEU A 4 -5.02 14.14 -12.94
CA LEU A 4 -4.47 13.22 -11.96
C LEU A 4 -5.49 12.13 -11.68
N THR A 5 -5.06 10.88 -11.75
CA THR A 5 -5.88 9.72 -11.42
C THR A 5 -5.42 9.11 -10.11
N VAL A 6 -6.35 8.79 -9.23
CA VAL A 6 -6.09 8.02 -8.01
C VAL A 6 -6.50 6.58 -8.24
N ARG A 7 -5.62 5.64 -7.89
CA ARG A 7 -5.88 4.20 -7.94
C ARG A 7 -5.54 3.57 -6.60
N VAL A 8 -6.36 2.63 -6.17
CA VAL A 8 -6.13 1.86 -4.94
C VAL A 8 -5.88 0.41 -5.32
N VAL A 9 -4.83 -0.19 -4.78
CA VAL A 9 -4.52 -1.61 -4.96
C VAL A 9 -4.23 -2.30 -3.63
N GLU A 10 -4.46 -3.60 -3.56
CA GLU A 10 -4.26 -4.43 -2.36
C GLU A 10 -3.08 -5.40 -2.52
N ASP A 11 -2.44 -5.42 -3.68
CA ASP A 11 -1.24 -6.19 -3.98
C ASP A 11 -0.20 -5.27 -4.62
N LEU A 12 0.87 -4.96 -3.87
CA LEU A 12 1.94 -4.10 -4.38
C LEU A 12 2.69 -4.75 -5.56
N GLY A 13 2.58 -6.06 -5.75
CA GLY A 13 3.18 -6.78 -6.87
C GLY A 13 2.60 -6.41 -8.23
N SER A 14 1.43 -5.79 -8.24
CA SER A 14 0.81 -5.20 -9.44
C SER A 14 1.42 -3.85 -9.82
N VAL A 15 2.30 -3.28 -8.99
CA VAL A 15 2.95 -1.98 -9.22
C VAL A 15 4.38 -2.19 -9.69
N ASN A 16 4.83 -1.37 -10.64
CA ASN A 16 6.20 -1.43 -11.11
C ASN A 16 7.17 -0.96 -10.00
N ALA A 17 8.08 -1.85 -9.61
CA ALA A 17 9.04 -1.59 -8.53
C ALA A 17 9.93 -0.37 -8.80
N ALA A 18 10.47 -0.25 -10.01
CA ALA A 18 11.35 0.88 -10.36
C ALA A 18 10.60 2.22 -10.35
N ALA A 19 9.32 2.24 -10.78
CA ALA A 19 8.48 3.43 -10.71
C ALA A 19 8.14 3.81 -9.27
N TRP A 20 7.92 2.83 -8.39
CA TRP A 20 7.72 3.07 -6.96
C TRP A 20 8.98 3.60 -6.30
N ASP A 21 10.13 2.94 -6.52
CA ASP A 21 11.41 3.29 -5.89
C ASP A 21 11.98 4.63 -6.41
N ALA A 22 11.51 5.10 -7.57
CA ALA A 22 11.82 6.44 -8.08
C ALA A 22 11.08 7.58 -7.37
N LEU A 23 10.07 7.28 -6.53
CA LEU A 23 9.41 8.27 -5.68
C LEU A 23 10.33 8.72 -4.53
N ASP A 24 10.03 9.86 -3.93
CA ASP A 24 10.74 10.32 -2.72
C ASP A 24 10.25 9.54 -1.49
N HIS A 25 11.13 8.70 -0.95
CA HIS A 25 10.91 7.87 0.23
C HIS A 25 11.53 8.48 1.51
N GLY A 26 12.22 9.62 1.40
CA GLY A 26 13.12 10.08 2.44
C GLY A 26 14.23 9.06 2.74
N PRO A 27 14.89 9.14 3.91
CA PRO A 27 16.01 8.25 4.27
C PRO A 27 15.56 6.89 4.83
N SER A 28 14.33 6.46 4.59
CA SER A 28 13.73 5.28 5.23
C SER A 28 13.62 4.11 4.26
N PRO A 29 14.21 2.94 4.55
CA PRO A 29 14.03 1.74 3.74
C PRO A 29 12.61 1.16 3.89
N PHE A 30 11.84 1.61 4.89
CA PHE A 30 10.54 1.02 5.21
C PHE A 30 9.41 1.42 4.25
N THR A 31 9.67 2.35 3.32
CA THR A 31 8.74 2.73 2.27
C THR A 31 9.18 2.26 0.88
N GLU A 32 10.38 1.68 0.75
CA GLU A 32 10.86 1.08 -0.49
C GLU A 32 9.98 -0.11 -0.90
N HIS A 33 9.83 -0.32 -2.21
CA HIS A 33 9.01 -1.38 -2.76
C HIS A 33 9.48 -2.75 -2.25
N GLY A 34 10.79 -2.97 -2.20
CA GLY A 34 11.39 -4.23 -1.75
C GLY A 34 10.98 -4.61 -0.33
N PHE A 35 11.03 -3.66 0.61
CA PHE A 35 10.65 -3.89 2.00
C PHE A 35 9.15 -4.17 2.15
N LEU A 36 8.31 -3.35 1.52
CA LEU A 36 6.85 -3.52 1.58
C LEU A 36 6.40 -4.85 0.96
N ARG A 37 6.97 -5.24 -0.19
CA ARG A 37 6.74 -6.56 -0.80
C ARG A 37 7.20 -7.71 0.08
N ALA A 38 8.28 -7.53 0.83
CA ALA A 38 8.74 -8.55 1.76
C ALA A 38 7.71 -8.79 2.87
N LEU A 39 7.08 -7.74 3.41
CA LEU A 39 6.02 -7.87 4.41
C LEU A 39 4.82 -8.69 3.90
N GLU A 40 4.37 -8.43 2.67
CA GLU A 40 3.26 -9.17 2.05
C GLU A 40 3.66 -10.63 1.82
N ARG A 41 4.84 -10.88 1.25
CA ARG A 41 5.31 -12.24 0.94
C ARG A 41 5.61 -13.08 2.17
N SER A 42 6.04 -12.46 3.26
CA SER A 42 6.30 -13.16 4.53
C SER A 42 5.03 -13.43 5.34
N GLY A 43 3.89 -12.83 4.96
CA GLY A 43 2.66 -12.89 5.76
C GLY A 43 2.72 -12.02 7.02
N SER A 44 3.67 -11.08 7.10
CA SER A 44 3.71 -10.10 8.20
C SER A 44 2.54 -9.11 8.12
N VAL A 45 2.00 -8.94 6.90
CA VAL A 45 0.74 -8.24 6.60
C VAL A 45 -0.13 -9.16 5.73
N GLY A 46 -1.41 -8.82 5.62
CA GLY A 46 -2.42 -9.61 4.94
C GLY A 46 -3.55 -10.05 5.87
N ALA A 47 -4.50 -10.81 5.31
CA ALA A 47 -5.71 -11.23 6.01
C ALA A 47 -5.41 -12.01 7.30
N GLU A 48 -4.46 -12.96 7.25
CA GLU A 48 -4.07 -13.78 8.40
C GLU A 48 -3.41 -12.97 9.53
N ALA A 49 -2.67 -11.91 9.18
CA ALA A 49 -2.03 -11.02 10.15
C ALA A 49 -3.01 -9.99 10.73
N GLY A 50 -4.21 -9.86 10.17
CA GLY A 50 -5.19 -8.84 10.57
C GLY A 50 -4.84 -7.41 10.15
N TRP A 51 -3.84 -7.26 9.27
CA TRP A 51 -3.38 -5.98 8.73
C TRP A 51 -3.44 -6.04 7.21
N GLN A 52 -4.59 -5.70 6.63
CA GLN A 52 -4.76 -5.79 5.18
C GLN A 52 -4.03 -4.62 4.49
N PRO A 53 -3.04 -4.89 3.63
CA PRO A 53 -2.33 -3.83 2.93
C PRO A 53 -3.22 -3.15 1.90
N VAL A 54 -3.11 -1.83 1.82
CA VAL A 54 -3.78 -0.98 0.85
C VAL A 54 -2.80 0.08 0.37
N TYR A 55 -2.55 0.12 -0.93
CA TYR A 55 -1.63 1.07 -1.55
C TYR A 55 -2.45 2.07 -2.38
N VAL A 56 -2.35 3.34 -2.01
CA VAL A 56 -2.99 4.44 -2.74
C VAL A 56 -1.95 5.06 -3.67
N LEU A 57 -2.26 5.10 -4.96
CA LEU A 57 -1.37 5.55 -6.02
C LEU A 57 -1.95 6.81 -6.66
N VAL A 58 -1.08 7.76 -6.99
CA VAL A 58 -1.42 8.95 -7.77
C VAL A 58 -0.63 8.90 -9.07
N GLU A 59 -1.36 8.93 -10.18
CA GLU A 59 -0.84 8.78 -11.52
C GLU A 59 -1.13 10.04 -12.34
N ALA A 60 -0.12 10.52 -13.08
CA ALA A 60 -0.26 11.59 -14.06
C ALA A 60 -0.12 11.02 -15.49
N PRO A 61 -0.67 11.68 -16.51
CA PRO A 61 -0.39 11.34 -17.91
C PRO A 61 1.12 11.27 -18.17
N ALA A 62 1.57 10.24 -18.89
CA ALA A 62 2.96 10.17 -19.33
C ALA A 62 3.28 11.35 -20.25
N GLY A 63 4.25 12.19 -19.84
CA GLY A 63 4.72 13.28 -20.67
C GLY A 63 5.51 12.76 -21.88
N PRO A 64 5.68 13.58 -22.94
CA PRO A 64 6.37 13.16 -24.17
C PRO A 64 7.84 12.73 -24.00
N GLY A 65 8.43 12.87 -22.80
CA GLY A 65 9.79 12.45 -22.47
C GLY A 65 9.91 11.36 -21.39
N ALA A 66 8.81 10.78 -20.91
CA ALA A 66 8.84 9.77 -19.83
C ALA A 66 9.35 8.38 -20.29
N ALA A 67 9.60 8.19 -21.59
CA ALA A 67 10.06 6.93 -22.17
C ALA A 67 11.57 6.62 -21.94
N ALA A 68 12.31 7.49 -21.24
CA ALA A 68 13.70 7.20 -20.87
C ALA A 68 13.75 6.32 -19.61
N GLY A 69 13.32 5.06 -19.74
CA GLY A 69 13.45 4.06 -18.70
C GLY A 69 14.91 3.65 -18.50
N GLY A 70 15.35 3.62 -17.24
CA GLY A 70 16.59 2.93 -16.85
C GLY A 70 16.52 1.43 -17.10
N GLU A 71 17.68 0.78 -17.07
CA GLU A 71 17.83 -0.66 -17.32
C GLU A 71 16.85 -1.49 -16.46
N GLY A 72 15.92 -2.18 -17.12
CA GLY A 72 14.87 -2.99 -16.48
C GLY A 72 13.42 -2.50 -16.69
N ALA A 73 13.20 -1.42 -17.44
CA ALA A 73 11.86 -0.95 -17.79
C ALA A 73 11.10 -1.96 -18.67
N SER A 74 9.84 -2.24 -18.31
CA SER A 74 8.88 -3.02 -19.11
C SER A 74 8.88 -2.54 -20.57
N ALA A 75 8.90 -3.48 -21.52
CA ALA A 75 8.90 -3.21 -22.97
C ALA A 75 7.68 -2.41 -23.46
N GLN A 76 6.65 -2.27 -22.61
CA GLN A 76 5.50 -1.42 -22.86
C GLN A 76 5.53 -0.24 -21.88
N ALA A 77 5.75 0.97 -22.41
CA ALA A 77 5.64 2.20 -21.64
C ALA A 77 4.21 2.32 -21.08
N ASP A 78 4.10 2.46 -19.76
CA ASP A 78 2.81 2.75 -19.11
C ASP A 78 2.32 4.12 -19.60
N PRO A 79 1.08 4.24 -20.12
CA PRO A 79 0.51 5.53 -20.50
C PRO A 79 0.41 6.52 -19.32
N ARG A 80 0.58 6.03 -18.09
CA ARG A 80 0.54 6.83 -16.86
C ARG A 80 1.84 6.68 -16.08
N ARG A 81 2.31 7.81 -15.58
CA ARG A 81 3.48 7.89 -14.71
C ARG A 81 3.02 7.99 -13.26
N LEU A 82 3.54 7.10 -12.41
CA LEU A 82 3.36 7.20 -10.96
C LEU A 82 4.06 8.48 -10.45
N VAL A 83 3.34 9.33 -9.73
CA VAL A 83 3.85 10.60 -9.19
C VAL A 83 3.70 10.72 -7.67
N GLY A 84 3.01 9.76 -7.05
CA GLY A 84 2.93 9.65 -5.60
C GLY A 84 2.31 8.32 -5.20
N ALA A 85 2.66 7.85 -4.01
CA ALA A 85 2.06 6.66 -3.43
C ALA A 85 2.05 6.73 -1.90
N VAL A 86 1.12 6.02 -1.28
CA VAL A 86 1.03 5.83 0.16
C VAL A 86 0.77 4.37 0.44
N ALA A 87 1.61 3.76 1.28
CA ALA A 87 1.33 2.46 1.89
C ALA A 87 0.45 2.68 3.15
N ALA A 88 -0.71 2.05 3.17
CA ALA A 88 -1.67 2.07 4.26
C ALA A 88 -2.09 0.65 4.62
N TYR A 89 -2.67 0.49 5.82
CA TYR A 89 -3.13 -0.80 6.30
C TYR A 89 -4.51 -0.66 6.93
N ILE A 90 -5.44 -1.51 6.52
CA ILE A 90 -6.75 -1.62 7.15
C ILE A 90 -6.65 -2.65 8.25
N LYS A 91 -7.03 -2.24 9.46
CA LYS A 91 -7.15 -3.12 10.62
C LYS A 91 -8.62 -3.24 11.02
N PRO A 92 -9.31 -4.34 10.65
CA PRO A 92 -10.74 -4.47 10.88
C PRO A 92 -11.10 -4.87 12.32
N HIS A 93 -10.11 -5.10 13.20
CA HIS A 93 -10.32 -5.56 14.57
C HIS A 93 -9.30 -5.01 15.56
N SER A 94 -9.64 -4.98 16.85
CA SER A 94 -8.76 -4.52 17.93
C SER A 94 -7.72 -5.56 18.40
N TYR A 95 -7.70 -6.76 17.81
CA TYR A 95 -6.76 -7.82 18.21
C TYR A 95 -5.30 -7.31 18.06
N GLY A 96 -4.54 -7.38 19.16
CA GLY A 96 -3.15 -6.89 19.22
C GLY A 96 -2.98 -5.41 19.57
N GLU A 97 -4.04 -4.66 19.90
CA GLU A 97 -3.91 -3.34 20.55
C GLU A 97 -3.73 -3.49 22.05
N TYR A 98 -2.93 -2.59 22.64
CA TYR A 98 -2.57 -2.62 24.07
C TYR A 98 -3.79 -2.48 25.01
N ILE A 99 -4.96 -2.11 24.47
CA ILE A 99 -6.25 -2.07 25.17
C ILE A 99 -7.07 -3.27 24.70
N PHE A 100 -7.14 -4.28 25.55
CA PHE A 100 -7.97 -5.47 25.34
C PHE A 100 -9.40 -5.19 25.82
N ASP A 101 -10.27 -4.80 24.90
CA ASP A 101 -11.71 -4.59 25.12
C ASP A 101 -12.53 -5.90 25.12
N TRP A 102 -11.89 -7.07 24.93
CA TRP A 102 -12.56 -8.38 24.86
C TRP A 102 -13.48 -8.68 26.04
N SER A 103 -13.09 -8.27 27.25
CA SER A 103 -13.90 -8.44 28.47
C SER A 103 -15.13 -7.53 28.46
N TRP A 104 -14.98 -6.28 28.03
CA TRP A 104 -16.07 -5.31 27.88
C TRP A 104 -17.03 -5.68 26.76
N ALA A 105 -16.52 -6.05 25.58
CA ALA A 105 -17.32 -6.52 24.45
C ALA A 105 -18.10 -7.80 24.81
N ARG A 106 -17.46 -8.75 25.51
CA ARG A 106 -18.14 -9.96 26.01
C ARG A 106 -19.21 -9.61 27.04
N GLY A 107 -18.93 -8.67 27.95
CA GLY A 107 -19.88 -8.17 28.95
C GLY A 107 -21.10 -7.48 28.33
N ALA A 108 -20.89 -6.57 27.38
CA ALA A 108 -21.96 -5.88 26.66
C ALA A 108 -22.86 -6.88 25.90
N ARG A 109 -22.26 -7.87 25.24
CA ARG A 109 -23.00 -8.94 24.55
C ARG A 109 -23.79 -9.82 25.53
N GLN A 110 -23.23 -10.17 26.70
CA GLN A 110 -23.95 -10.90 27.76
C GLN A 110 -25.09 -10.06 28.35
N ALA A 111 -24.90 -8.74 28.44
CA ALA A 111 -25.92 -7.79 28.88
C ALA A 111 -26.96 -7.45 27.80
N GLY A 112 -26.84 -8.00 26.58
CA GLY A 112 -27.78 -7.78 25.48
C GLY A 112 -27.69 -6.40 24.82
N ILE A 113 -26.60 -5.66 25.05
CA ILE A 113 -26.36 -4.34 24.45
C ILE A 113 -25.81 -4.57 23.04
N ARG A 114 -26.52 -4.04 22.03
CA ARG A 114 -26.14 -4.08 20.61
C ARG A 114 -25.89 -2.68 20.09
#